data_AF-A0A933YQK8-F1
#
_entry.id   AF-A0A933YQK8-F1
#
_cell.length_a   1.000
_cell.length_b   1.000
_cell.length_c   1.000
_cell.angle_alpha   90.00
_cell.angle_beta   90.00
_cell.angle_gamma   90.00
#
_symmetry.space_group_name_H-M   'P 1'
#
loop_
_entity.id
_entity.type
_entity.pdbx_description
1 polymer ?
#
loop_
_entity_poly.entity_id
_entity_poly.type
_entity_poly.pdbx_seq_one_letter_code
_entity_poly.pdbx_strand_id
1 'polypeptide(L)'
;DFLFGFYQGTRTALFENGRESMTITVDTIDARTIGALIALFERTVGLYAGLVGINAYHQPGVEAGKKAAGTVIALQKEIVGLLVTQKREMTAAEIAAELGKPDDVEAVYTILRHLAANPDKGVTCSGQASPADIRFFWRNHV
;
A
#
# COMPACT_ATOMS: atom_id res chain seq x y z
N ASP A 1 -22.98 -15.32 32.02
CA ASP A 1 -23.97 -14.27 31.73
C ASP A 1 -23.41 -12.98 31.17
N PHE A 2 -22.26 -12.48 31.62
CA PHE A 2 -21.67 -11.23 31.07
C PHE A 2 -21.54 -11.20 29.54
N LEU A 3 -21.07 -12.28 28.91
CA LEU A 3 -20.92 -12.34 27.45
C LEU A 3 -22.24 -12.18 26.70
N PHE A 4 -23.30 -12.87 27.16
CA PHE A 4 -24.63 -12.74 26.59
C PHE A 4 -25.20 -11.33 26.82
N GLY A 5 -24.98 -10.76 28.01
CA GLY A 5 -25.35 -9.38 28.32
C GLY A 5 -24.68 -8.37 27.39
N PHE A 6 -23.37 -8.49 27.14
CA PHE A 6 -22.63 -7.64 26.21
C PHE A 6 -23.10 -7.80 24.76
N TYR A 7 -23.37 -9.03 24.32
CA TYR A 7 -23.94 -9.29 23.00
C TYR A 7 -25.30 -8.58 22.82
N GLN A 8 -26.23 -8.76 23.75
CA GLN A 8 -27.55 -8.12 23.69
C GLN A 8 -27.46 -6.60 23.79
N GLY A 9 -26.61 -6.08 24.67
CA GLY A 9 -26.37 -4.65 24.82
C GLY A 9 -25.82 -4.01 23.55
N THR A 10 -24.84 -4.67 22.90
CA THR A 10 -24.25 -4.18 21.65
C THR A 10 -25.27 -4.20 20.51
N ARG A 11 -26.07 -5.27 20.38
CA ARG A 11 -27.11 -5.36 19.35
C ARG A 11 -28.16 -4.25 19.51
N THR A 12 -28.55 -3.97 20.75
CA THR A 12 -29.49 -2.89 21.10
C THR A 12 -28.91 -1.52 20.76
N ALA A 13 -27.67 -1.24 21.19
CA ALA A 13 -27.01 0.02 20.90
C ALA A 13 -26.84 0.28 19.39
N LEU A 14 -26.52 -0.75 18.59
CA LEU A 14 -26.46 -0.62 17.13
C LEU A 14 -27.82 -0.23 16.56
N PHE A 15 -28.89 -0.92 16.98
CA PHE A 15 -30.25 -0.64 16.52
C PHE A 15 -30.70 0.79 16.88
N GLU A 16 -30.47 1.23 18.12
CA GLU A 16 -30.81 2.58 18.57
C GLU A 16 -30.05 3.68 17.80
N ASN A 17 -28.85 3.37 17.31
CA ASN A 17 -28.06 4.26 16.45
C ASN A 17 -28.39 4.11 14.95
N GLY A 18 -29.50 3.45 14.60
CA GLY A 18 -29.92 3.25 13.21
C GLY A 18 -28.97 2.38 12.39
N ARG A 19 -28.19 1.51 13.03
CA ARG A 19 -27.28 0.55 12.37
C ARG A 19 -27.94 -0.82 12.31
N GLU A 20 -28.10 -1.33 11.10
CA GLU A 20 -28.59 -2.68 10.86
C GLU A 20 -27.59 -3.72 11.35
N SER A 21 -28.09 -4.83 11.88
CA SER A 21 -27.26 -5.95 12.32
C SER A 21 -27.99 -7.28 12.08
N MET A 22 -27.22 -8.34 11.86
CA MET A 22 -27.71 -9.71 11.69
C MET A 22 -26.95 -10.64 12.64
N THR A 23 -27.61 -11.69 13.12
CA THR A 23 -26.98 -12.71 13.96
C THR A 23 -27.18 -14.09 13.34
N ILE A 24 -26.08 -14.85 13.24
CA ILE A 24 -26.08 -16.27 12.88
C ILE A 24 -25.76 -17.04 14.15
N THR A 25 -26.69 -17.88 14.60
CA THR A 25 -26.53 -18.73 15.78
C THR A 25 -26.29 -20.17 15.33
N VAL A 26 -25.36 -20.85 15.99
CA VAL A 26 -25.01 -22.25 15.73
C VAL A 26 -25.01 -23.02 17.04
N ASP A 27 -25.39 -24.30 16.98
CA ASP A 27 -25.53 -25.13 18.18
C ASP A 27 -24.17 -25.58 18.74
N THR A 28 -23.20 -25.85 17.87
CA THR A 28 -21.85 -26.31 18.25
C THR A 28 -20.77 -25.64 17.41
N ILE A 29 -19.58 -25.47 17.99
CA ILE A 29 -18.39 -25.04 17.26
C ILE A 29 -17.57 -26.30 16.94
N ASP A 30 -17.77 -26.80 15.72
CA ASP A 30 -17.05 -27.95 15.19
C ASP A 30 -16.66 -27.74 13.71
N ALA A 31 -15.85 -28.65 13.16
CA ALA A 31 -15.35 -28.54 11.79
C ALA A 31 -16.49 -28.47 10.75
N ARG A 32 -17.62 -29.14 11.00
CA ARG A 32 -18.78 -29.11 10.10
C ARG A 32 -19.41 -27.73 10.10
N THR A 33 -19.65 -27.15 11.27
CA THR A 33 -20.28 -25.84 11.42
C THR A 33 -19.40 -24.74 10.85
N ILE A 34 -18.09 -24.77 11.13
CA ILE A 34 -17.14 -23.81 10.54
C ILE A 34 -17.08 -23.93 9.02
N GLY A 35 -17.03 -25.16 8.48
CA GLY A 35 -17.08 -25.40 7.04
C GLY A 35 -18.35 -24.86 6.39
N ALA A 36 -19.51 -25.01 7.04
CA ALA A 36 -20.78 -24.47 6.56
C ALA A 36 -20.79 -22.94 6.56
N LEU A 37 -20.22 -22.28 7.57
CA LEU A 37 -20.10 -20.81 7.62
C LEU A 37 -19.16 -20.28 6.53
N ILE A 38 -18.00 -20.91 6.32
CA ILE A 38 -17.10 -20.57 5.21
C ILE A 38 -17.85 -20.69 3.88
N ALA A 39 -18.54 -21.82 3.69
CA ALA A 39 -19.29 -22.05 2.47
C ALA A 39 -20.37 -20.97 2.28
N LEU A 40 -21.15 -20.65 3.31
CA LEU A 40 -22.17 -19.61 3.27
C LEU A 40 -21.60 -18.27 2.80
N PHE A 41 -20.48 -17.81 3.37
CA PHE A 41 -19.87 -16.55 2.99
C PHE A 41 -19.28 -16.58 1.57
N GLU A 42 -18.65 -17.68 1.14
CA GLU A 42 -18.18 -17.84 -0.24
C GLU A 42 -19.31 -17.70 -1.27
N ARG A 43 -20.47 -18.34 -1.02
CA ARG A 43 -21.63 -18.25 -1.92
C ARG A 43 -22.26 -16.86 -1.85
N THR A 44 -22.34 -16.26 -0.66
CA THR A 44 -22.91 -14.92 -0.47
C THR A 44 -22.15 -13.87 -1.27
N VAL A 45 -20.82 -13.91 -1.28
CA VAL A 45 -19.99 -13.00 -2.08
C VAL A 45 -20.26 -13.17 -3.57
N GLY A 46 -20.30 -14.40 -4.07
CA GLY A 46 -20.59 -14.68 -5.48
C GLY A 46 -21.98 -14.23 -5.91
N LEU A 47 -23.01 -14.52 -5.09
CA LEU A 47 -24.39 -14.09 -5.33
C LEU A 47 -24.50 -12.56 -5.32
N TYR A 48 -23.92 -11.89 -4.32
CA TYR A 48 -23.94 -10.43 -4.24
C TYR A 48 -23.27 -9.79 -5.45
N ALA A 49 -22.11 -10.31 -5.87
CA ALA A 49 -21.42 -9.82 -7.05
C ALA A 49 -22.25 -9.99 -8.33
N GLY A 50 -22.94 -11.12 -8.47
CA GLY A 50 -23.91 -11.34 -9.54
C GLY A 50 -25.08 -10.34 -9.52
N LEU A 51 -25.60 -10.01 -8.33
CA LEU A 51 -26.69 -9.04 -8.16
C LEU A 51 -26.29 -7.61 -8.54
N VAL A 52 -25.05 -7.21 -8.25
CA VAL A 52 -24.55 -5.85 -8.56
C VAL A 52 -23.77 -5.76 -9.87
N GLY A 53 -23.71 -6.85 -10.64
CA GLY A 53 -23.08 -6.87 -11.97
C GLY A 53 -21.56 -6.76 -11.97
N ILE A 54 -20.87 -7.20 -10.91
CA ILE A 54 -19.41 -7.22 -10.81
C ILE A 54 -18.89 -8.65 -10.82
N ASN A 55 -17.63 -8.83 -11.23
CA ASN A 55 -16.97 -10.13 -11.15
C ASN A 55 -16.24 -10.26 -9.80
N ALA A 56 -16.72 -11.14 -8.93
CA ALA A 56 -16.12 -11.43 -7.62
C ALA A 56 -14.73 -12.08 -7.68
N TYR A 57 -14.34 -12.62 -8.84
CA TYR A 57 -13.19 -13.51 -8.98
C TYR A 57 -11.97 -12.86 -9.64
N HIS A 58 -12.07 -11.60 -10.08
CA HIS A 58 -10.94 -10.86 -10.61
C HIS A 58 -10.41 -9.83 -9.60
N GLN A 59 -9.09 -9.54 -9.66
CA GLN A 59 -8.44 -8.56 -8.80
C GLN A 59 -7.53 -7.61 -9.62
N PRO A 60 -8.09 -6.87 -10.60
CA PRO A 60 -7.29 -6.07 -11.54
C PRO A 60 -6.43 -4.99 -10.85
N GLY A 61 -6.92 -4.43 -9.75
CA GLY A 61 -6.18 -3.42 -8.97
C GLY A 61 -4.87 -3.95 -8.36
N VAL A 62 -4.80 -5.25 -8.02
CA VAL A 62 -3.60 -5.85 -7.45
C VAL A 62 -2.49 -5.92 -8.49
N GLU A 63 -2.82 -6.37 -9.69
CA GLU A 63 -1.84 -6.49 -10.79
C GLU A 63 -1.39 -5.12 -11.31
N ALA A 64 -2.32 -4.16 -11.41
CA ALA A 64 -1.97 -2.78 -11.72
C ALA A 64 -1.03 -2.17 -10.68
N GLY A 65 -1.30 -2.41 -9.38
CA GLY A 65 -0.46 -1.95 -8.27
C GLY A 65 0.95 -2.56 -8.32
N LYS A 66 1.07 -3.86 -8.59
CA LYS A 66 2.37 -4.53 -8.77
C LYS A 66 3.16 -3.95 -9.96
N LYS A 67 2.50 -3.70 -11.09
CA LYS A 67 3.15 -3.11 -12.27
C LYS A 67 3.67 -1.70 -11.98
N ALA A 68 2.85 -0.86 -11.35
CA ALA A 68 3.25 0.49 -10.93
C ALA A 68 4.43 0.46 -9.93
N ALA A 69 4.37 -0.43 -8.94
CA ALA A 69 5.48 -0.63 -7.99
C ALA A 69 6.77 -1.08 -8.71
N GLY A 70 6.66 -1.96 -9.71
CA GLY A 70 7.79 -2.39 -10.54
C GLY A 70 8.47 -1.21 -11.26
N THR A 71 7.70 -0.28 -11.82
CA THR A 71 8.22 0.94 -12.45
C THR A 71 9.01 1.81 -11.46
N VAL A 72 8.49 2.00 -10.24
CA VAL A 72 9.17 2.77 -9.18
C VAL A 72 10.49 2.10 -8.78
N ILE A 73 10.51 0.77 -8.63
CA ILE A 73 11.72 0.01 -8.28
C ILE A 73 12.77 0.08 -9.40
N ALA A 74 12.34 0.04 -10.67
CA ALA A 74 13.25 0.19 -11.80
C ALA A 74 13.90 1.58 -11.82
N LEU A 75 13.09 2.64 -11.67
CA LEU A 75 13.56 4.01 -11.58
C LEU A 75 14.54 4.20 -10.40
N GLN A 76 14.25 3.61 -9.24
CA GLN A 76 15.15 3.63 -8.09
C GLN A 76 16.52 3.03 -8.41
N LYS A 77 16.58 1.92 -9.16
CA LYS A 77 17.86 1.29 -9.57
C LYS A 77 18.65 2.20 -10.51
N GLU A 78 17.99 2.84 -11.46
CA GLU A 78 18.60 3.79 -12.38
C GLU A 78 19.18 5.01 -11.64
N ILE A 79 18.42 5.58 -10.70
CA ILE A 79 18.85 6.70 -9.84
C ILE A 79 20.10 6.32 -9.05
N VAL A 80 20.08 5.17 -8.35
CA VAL A 80 21.23 4.72 -7.55
C VAL A 80 22.44 4.49 -8.45
N GLY A 81 22.26 3.85 -9.61
CA GLY A 81 23.32 3.65 -10.59
C GLY A 81 23.98 4.96 -11.02
N LEU A 82 23.17 5.97 -11.34
CA LEU A 82 23.66 7.30 -11.71
C LEU A 82 24.47 7.96 -10.59
N LEU A 83 23.94 7.95 -9.36
CA LEU A 83 24.61 8.56 -8.21
C LEU A 83 25.95 7.89 -7.88
N VAL A 84 26.03 6.56 -8.00
CA VAL A 84 27.27 5.80 -7.81
C VAL A 84 28.33 6.16 -8.86
N THR A 85 27.92 6.37 -10.11
CA THR A 85 28.82 6.71 -11.23
C THR A 85 29.29 8.17 -11.18
N GLN A 86 28.37 9.12 -11.01
CA GLN A 86 28.67 10.56 -11.11
C GLN A 86 29.44 11.09 -9.89
N LYS A 87 29.25 10.50 -8.70
CA LYS A 87 29.90 10.89 -7.44
C LYS A 87 29.87 12.39 -7.14
N ARG A 88 28.80 13.07 -7.55
CA ARG A 88 28.59 14.51 -7.37
C ARG A 88 27.21 14.78 -6.79
N GLU A 89 27.03 15.95 -6.19
CA GLU A 89 25.74 16.39 -5.67
C GLU A 89 24.83 16.88 -6.79
N MET A 90 23.60 16.37 -6.85
CA MET A 90 22.63 16.70 -7.90
C MET A 90 21.23 16.89 -7.31
N THR A 91 20.47 17.82 -7.87
CA THR A 91 19.04 17.98 -7.57
C THR A 91 18.22 16.87 -8.23
N ALA A 92 16.99 16.67 -7.75
CA ALA A 92 16.07 15.71 -8.37
C ALA A 92 15.81 16.03 -9.86
N ALA A 93 15.77 17.32 -10.23
CA ALA A 93 15.59 17.75 -11.61
C ALA A 93 16.80 17.42 -12.49
N GLU A 94 18.02 17.63 -11.99
CA GLU A 94 19.26 17.26 -12.71
C GLU A 94 19.34 15.74 -12.92
N ILE A 95 18.99 14.94 -11.90
CA ILE A 95 18.98 13.47 -11.99
C ILE A 95 17.92 13.01 -13.00
N ALA A 96 16.72 13.56 -12.95
CA ALA A 96 15.65 13.25 -13.90
C ALA A 96 16.06 13.58 -15.35
N ALA A 97 16.71 14.73 -15.57
CA ALA A 97 17.22 15.13 -16.87
C ALA A 97 18.33 14.19 -17.38
N GLU A 98 19.29 13.81 -16.54
CA GLU A 98 20.36 12.88 -16.92
C GLU A 98 19.86 11.45 -17.21
N LEU A 99 18.78 11.02 -16.56
CA LEU A 99 18.11 9.76 -16.87
C LEU A 99 17.22 9.84 -18.13
N GLY A 100 17.12 11.02 -18.77
CA GLY A 100 16.26 11.23 -19.94
C GLY A 100 14.76 11.22 -19.61
N LYS A 101 14.39 11.50 -18.35
CA LYS A 101 13.01 11.45 -17.83
C LYS A 101 12.63 12.79 -17.17
N PRO A 102 12.63 13.92 -17.92
CA PRO A 102 12.40 15.26 -17.34
C PRO A 102 11.00 15.46 -16.75
N ASP A 103 10.02 14.61 -17.09
CA ASP A 103 8.66 14.66 -16.55
C ASP A 103 8.52 13.91 -15.20
N ASP A 104 9.52 13.10 -14.82
CA ASP A 104 9.47 12.24 -13.62
C ASP A 104 10.13 12.87 -12.38
N VAL A 105 10.34 14.20 -12.35
CA VAL A 105 11.07 14.89 -11.28
C VAL A 105 10.49 14.60 -9.89
N GLU A 106 9.17 14.58 -9.76
CA GLU A 106 8.50 14.27 -8.48
C GLU A 106 8.75 12.83 -8.03
N ALA A 107 8.68 11.86 -8.93
CA ALA A 107 8.96 10.46 -8.64
C ALA A 107 10.43 10.29 -8.22
N VAL A 108 11.36 10.91 -8.95
CA VAL A 108 12.79 10.93 -8.61
C VAL A 108 13.01 11.54 -7.22
N TYR A 109 12.40 12.69 -6.93
CA TYR A 109 12.50 13.37 -5.64
C TYR A 109 12.00 12.50 -4.48
N THR A 110 10.80 11.91 -4.61
CA THR A 110 10.20 11.08 -3.55
C THR A 110 11.02 9.82 -3.28
N ILE A 111 11.54 9.17 -4.33
CA ILE A 111 12.47 8.03 -4.21
C ILE A 111 13.75 8.45 -3.48
N LEU A 112 14.37 9.55 -3.90
CA LEU A 112 15.61 10.05 -3.30
C LEU A 112 15.42 10.44 -1.83
N ARG A 113 14.29 11.07 -1.47
CA ARG A 113 13.93 11.36 -0.08
C ARG A 113 13.76 10.09 0.74
N HIS A 114 13.09 9.08 0.18
CA HIS A 114 12.97 7.77 0.83
C HIS A 114 14.35 7.14 1.05
N LEU A 115 15.23 7.13 0.06
CA LEU A 115 16.58 6.57 0.19
C LEU A 115 17.42 7.34 1.21
N ALA A 116 17.38 8.67 1.17
CA ALA A 116 18.12 9.52 2.12
C ALA A 116 17.64 9.40 3.57
N ALA A 117 16.38 9.04 3.79
CA ALA A 117 15.83 8.76 5.11
C ALA A 117 16.23 7.38 5.67
N ASN A 118 16.79 6.50 4.84
CA ASN A 118 17.21 5.15 5.20
C ASN A 118 18.73 5.00 5.03
N PRO A 119 19.53 5.21 6.10
CA PRO A 119 20.98 5.29 6.01
C PRO A 119 21.64 4.12 5.26
N ASP A 120 21.14 2.90 5.42
CA ASP A 120 21.66 1.67 4.80
C ASP A 120 21.52 1.62 3.25
N LYS A 121 20.91 2.64 2.65
CA LYS A 121 20.68 2.75 1.20
C LYS A 121 21.73 3.58 0.47
N GLY A 122 22.73 4.14 1.16
CA GLY A 122 23.89 4.80 0.56
C GLY A 122 23.62 6.17 -0.09
N VAL A 123 22.40 6.70 -0.01
CA VAL A 123 22.04 8.05 -0.50
C VAL A 123 21.99 9.01 0.68
N THR A 124 22.57 10.19 0.53
CA THR A 124 22.48 11.30 1.49
C THR A 124 21.97 12.55 0.78
N CYS A 125 21.37 13.48 1.52
CA CYS A 125 20.93 14.77 0.99
C CYS A 125 21.50 15.97 1.76
N SER A 126 21.71 17.08 1.05
CA SER A 126 22.13 18.38 1.55
C SER A 126 21.18 19.48 1.05
N GLY A 127 21.05 20.58 1.83
CA GLY A 127 20.13 21.69 1.53
C GLY A 127 18.72 21.51 2.12
N GLN A 128 18.12 22.59 2.64
CA GLN A 128 16.80 22.55 3.32
C GLN A 128 15.85 23.70 2.94
N ALA A 129 16.16 24.51 1.93
CA ALA A 129 15.35 25.69 1.59
C ALA A 129 14.04 25.33 0.86
N SER A 130 14.10 24.45 -0.16
CA SER A 130 12.93 23.98 -0.90
C SER A 130 13.17 22.59 -1.52
N PRO A 131 12.12 21.81 -1.86
CA PRO A 131 12.27 20.50 -2.53
C PRO A 131 13.12 20.53 -3.81
N ALA A 132 13.07 21.65 -4.55
CA ALA A 132 13.84 21.83 -5.78
C ALA A 132 15.33 22.06 -5.53
N ASP A 133 15.69 22.59 -4.36
CA ASP A 133 17.06 22.94 -3.98
C ASP A 133 17.77 21.80 -3.24
N ILE A 134 17.06 20.74 -2.85
CA ILE A 134 17.66 19.59 -2.17
C ILE A 134 18.59 18.88 -3.15
N ARG A 135 19.85 18.73 -2.73
CA ARG A 135 20.85 17.98 -3.46
C ARG A 135 21.03 16.60 -2.84
N PHE A 136 21.20 15.60 -3.70
CA PHE A 136 21.39 14.20 -3.33
C PHE A 136 22.72 13.69 -3.88
N PHE A 137 23.38 12.82 -3.13
CA PHE A 137 24.66 12.21 -3.52
C PHE A 137 24.82 10.82 -2.92
N TRP A 138 25.66 10.01 -3.57
CA TRP A 138 26.06 8.70 -3.05
C TRP A 138 27.16 8.83 -2.00
N ARG A 139 27.00 8.15 -0.87
CA ARG A 139 28.01 8.03 0.18
C ARG A 139 28.37 6.56 0.35
N ASN A 140 29.64 6.21 0.12
CA ASN A 140 30.12 4.87 0.43
C ASN A 140 30.04 4.65 1.94
N HIS A 141 29.37 3.57 2.35
CA HIS A 141 29.57 3.02 3.68
C HIS A 141 31.01 2.52 3.76
N VAL A 142 31.79 3.13 4.66
CA VAL A 142 33.09 2.60 5.10
C VAL A 142 32.83 1.44 6.04
#